data_AF-A0A948BTD3-F1
#
_entry.id   AF-A0A948BTD3-F1
#
_cell.length_a   1.000
_cell.length_b   1.000
_cell.length_c   1.000
_cell.angle_alpha   90.00
_cell.angle_beta   90.00
_cell.angle_gamma   90.00
#
_symmetry.space_group_name_H-M   'P 1'
#
loop_
_entity.id
_entity.type
_entity.pdbx_description
1 polymer ?
#
loop_
_entity_poly.entity_id
_entity_poly.type
_entity_poly.pdbx_seq_one_letter_code
_entity_poly.pdbx_strand_id
1 'polypeptide(L)'
;MSGTDLMQDVVIEVWETAGFQFVKHQYRVAELVVNERMKLVSEKSRVKVFGLIKGESRSEVEFRFQPAADGKTNLGLAIRIVFPNRFRHFLARLFFIEPVWQAHAREEMNALAGIIEQRYLAV
;
A
#
# COMPACT_ATOMS: atom_id res chain seq x y z
N MET A 1 6.46 6.17 -19.60
CA MET A 1 5.65 7.16 -18.86
C MET A 1 6.51 7.68 -17.73
N SER A 2 6.84 8.98 -17.72
CA SER A 2 7.50 9.63 -16.58
C SER A 2 6.54 9.63 -15.40
N GLY A 3 6.95 9.10 -14.25
CA GLY A 3 6.09 8.89 -13.06
C GLY A 3 5.63 10.16 -12.32
N THR A 4 5.33 11.24 -13.06
CA THR A 4 4.97 12.57 -12.53
C THR A 4 3.50 12.95 -12.70
N ASP A 5 2.69 12.15 -13.39
CA ASP A 5 1.27 12.46 -13.64
C ASP A 5 0.31 11.70 -12.70
N LEU A 6 0.68 11.55 -11.43
CA LEU A 6 -0.26 11.08 -10.40
C LEU A 6 -1.22 12.22 -10.09
N MET A 7 -2.36 12.26 -10.78
CA MET A 7 -3.46 13.17 -10.49
C MET A 7 -4.51 12.46 -9.61
N GLN A 8 -5.32 13.25 -8.90
CA GLN A 8 -6.51 12.72 -8.23
C GLN A 8 -7.38 11.96 -9.25
N ASP A 9 -7.97 10.84 -8.81
CA ASP A 9 -8.78 9.91 -9.63
C ASP A 9 -8.05 9.07 -10.69
N VAL A 10 -6.72 9.17 -10.79
CA VAL A 10 -5.94 8.22 -11.62
C VAL A 10 -6.10 6.81 -11.08
N VAL A 11 -6.45 5.88 -11.97
CA VAL A 11 -6.54 4.45 -11.67
C VAL A 11 -5.18 3.79 -11.82
N ILE A 12 -4.74 3.11 -10.76
CA ILE A 12 -3.49 2.36 -10.69
C ILE A 12 -3.85 0.89 -10.53
N GLU A 13 -3.57 0.09 -11.55
CA GLU A 13 -3.68 -1.37 -11.45
C GLU A 13 -2.35 -1.96 -11.01
N VAL A 14 -2.35 -2.64 -9.85
CA VAL A 14 -1.16 -3.23 -9.26
C VAL A 14 -1.43 -4.67 -8.86
N TRP A 15 -0.41 -5.50 -9.07
CA TRP A 15 -0.35 -6.85 -8.55
C TRP A 15 0.67 -6.87 -7.42
N GLU A 16 0.20 -7.18 -6.22
CA GLU A 16 1.02 -7.25 -5.01
C GLU A 16 1.10 -8.69 -4.50
N THR A 17 2.24 -9.03 -3.93
CA THR A 17 2.45 -10.29 -3.23
C THR A 17 2.85 -9.98 -1.80
N ALA A 18 2.06 -10.44 -0.83
CA ALA A 18 2.36 -10.34 0.58
C ALA A 18 2.45 -11.77 1.13
N GLY A 19 3.67 -12.30 1.24
CA GLY A 19 3.92 -13.70 1.58
C GLY A 19 3.20 -14.68 0.63
N PHE A 20 2.25 -15.45 1.16
CA PHE A 20 1.46 -16.43 0.40
C PHE A 20 0.15 -15.86 -0.19
N GLN A 21 -0.06 -14.55 -0.07
CA GLN A 21 -1.22 -13.85 -0.60
C GLN A 21 -0.85 -13.10 -1.87
N PHE A 22 -1.66 -13.27 -2.89
CA PHE A 22 -1.56 -12.53 -4.13
C PHE A 22 -2.77 -11.62 -4.26
N VAL A 23 -2.55 -10.33 -4.44
CA VAL A 23 -3.64 -9.35 -4.47
C VAL A 23 -3.56 -8.51 -5.73
N LYS A 24 -4.68 -8.47 -6.46
CA LYS A 24 -4.89 -7.48 -7.51
C LYS A 24 -5.60 -6.28 -6.93
N HIS A 25 -4.93 -5.13 -6.94
CA HIS A 25 -5.53 -3.86 -6.56
C HIS A 25 -5.89 -3.05 -7.81
N GLN A 26 -7.03 -2.38 -7.73
CA GLN A 26 -7.38 -1.28 -8.61
C GLN A 26 -7.52 -0.04 -7.73
N TYR A 27 -6.40 0.63 -7.49
CA TYR A 27 -6.32 1.83 -6.67
C TYR A 27 -6.76 3.06 -7.45
N ARG A 28 -7.33 4.03 -6.73
CA ARG A 28 -7.43 5.43 -7.17
C ARG A 28 -6.67 6.31 -6.22
N VAL A 29 -6.05 7.36 -6.75
CA VAL A 29 -5.49 8.45 -5.93
C VAL A 29 -6.65 9.24 -5.36
N ALA A 30 -6.97 8.97 -4.09
CA ALA A 30 -8.04 9.66 -3.37
C ALA A 30 -7.58 11.04 -2.87
N GLU A 31 -6.30 11.17 -2.55
CA GLU A 31 -5.71 12.41 -2.09
C GLU A 31 -4.21 12.44 -2.37
N LEU A 32 -3.70 13.60 -2.80
CA LEU A 32 -2.28 13.84 -3.01
C LEU A 32 -1.93 15.24 -2.52
N VAL A 33 -1.15 15.31 -1.44
CA VAL A 33 -0.51 16.52 -0.94
C VAL A 33 0.98 16.34 -1.14
N VAL A 34 1.53 17.09 -2.09
CA VAL A 34 2.93 16.97 -2.53
C VAL A 34 3.88 17.09 -1.33
N ASN A 35 4.85 16.18 -1.25
CA ASN A 35 5.84 16.08 -0.17
C ASN A 35 5.30 15.82 1.25
N GLU A 36 4.00 15.57 1.40
CA GLU A 36 3.39 15.35 2.72
C GLU A 36 2.65 14.02 2.79
N ARG A 37 1.73 13.77 1.85
CA ARG A 37 0.81 12.63 1.97
C ARG A 37 0.26 12.18 0.63
N MET A 38 0.11 10.87 0.47
CA MET A 38 -0.63 10.27 -0.64
C MET A 38 -1.57 9.19 -0.09
N LYS A 39 -2.85 9.29 -0.46
CA LYS A 39 -3.87 8.31 -0.08
C LYS A 39 -4.38 7.60 -1.32
N LEU A 40 -4.27 6.28 -1.31
CA LEU A 40 -4.80 5.38 -2.32
C LEU A 40 -5.99 4.62 -1.76
N VAL A 41 -7.04 4.47 -2.56
CA VAL A 41 -8.22 3.69 -2.19
C VAL A 41 -8.52 2.73 -3.32
N SER A 42 -8.62 1.45 -3.02
CA SER A 42 -9.07 0.49 -4.02
C SER A 42 -10.59 0.48 -4.12
N GLU A 43 -11.10 0.46 -5.35
CA GLU A 43 -12.53 0.20 -5.56
C GLU A 43 -12.85 -1.26 -5.24
N LYS A 44 -11.96 -2.16 -5.69
CA LYS A 44 -11.95 -3.59 -5.36
C LYS A 44 -10.53 -4.11 -5.30
N SER A 45 -10.25 -4.91 -4.28
CA SER A 45 -9.04 -5.72 -4.14
C SER A 45 -9.43 -7.19 -4.26
N ARG A 46 -8.88 -7.90 -5.25
CA ARG A 46 -9.09 -9.34 -5.41
C ARG A 46 -7.93 -10.09 -4.78
N VAL A 47 -8.22 -10.81 -3.71
CA VAL A 47 -7.23 -11.55 -2.93
C VAL A 47 -7.29 -13.02 -3.29
N LYS A 48 -6.13 -13.64 -3.52
CA LYS A 48 -5.95 -15.07 -3.67
C LYS A 48 -5.00 -15.57 -2.60
N VAL A 49 -5.48 -16.43 -1.70
CA VAL A 49 -4.66 -17.02 -0.63
C VAL A 49 -4.31 -18.46 -1.02
N PHE A 50 -3.00 -18.79 -1.05
CA PHE A 50 -2.48 -20.11 -1.46
C PHE A 50 -3.03 -20.62 -2.81
N GLY A 51 -3.43 -19.72 -3.71
CA GLY A 51 -3.99 -20.13 -4.99
C GLY A 51 -5.41 -20.73 -4.96
N LEU A 52 -6.05 -20.85 -3.79
CA LEU A 52 -7.30 -21.59 -3.60
C LEU A 52 -8.46 -20.69 -3.15
N ILE A 53 -8.21 -19.80 -2.19
CA ILE A 53 -9.26 -18.97 -1.59
C ILE A 53 -9.33 -17.64 -2.33
N LYS A 54 -10.48 -17.35 -2.93
CA LYS A 54 -10.76 -16.06 -3.58
C LYS A 54 -11.58 -15.18 -2.65
N GLY A 55 -11.05 -14.00 -2.35
CA GLY A 55 -11.72 -12.97 -1.55
C GLY A 55 -11.82 -11.67 -2.31
N GLU A 56 -12.81 -10.87 -1.93
CA GLU A 56 -12.86 -9.46 -2.28
C GLU A 56 -12.79 -8.64 -0.99
N SER A 57 -11.96 -7.61 -1.01
CA SER A 57 -11.82 -6.59 0.02
C SER A 57 -11.67 -5.21 -0.63
N ARG A 58 -11.71 -4.17 0.20
CA ARG A 58 -11.29 -2.83 -0.17
C ARG A 58 -10.05 -2.49 0.64
N SER A 59 -9.07 -1.84 0.02
CA SER A 59 -7.82 -1.45 0.65
C SER A 59 -7.72 0.07 0.64
N GLU A 60 -7.37 0.65 1.79
CA GLU A 60 -7.00 2.06 1.89
C GLU A 60 -5.54 2.11 2.31
N VAL A 61 -4.72 2.77 1.51
CA VAL A 61 -3.28 2.89 1.74
C VAL A 61 -2.96 4.37 1.90
N GLU A 62 -2.22 4.72 2.95
CA GLU A 62 -1.78 6.08 3.19
C GLU A 62 -0.27 6.11 3.41
N PHE A 63 0.41 6.83 2.51
CA PHE A 63 1.81 7.18 2.64
C PHE A 63 1.92 8.56 3.27
N ARG A 64 2.81 8.71 4.25
CA ARG A 64 3.08 9.96 4.95
C ARG A 64 4.57 10.25 4.92
N PHE A 65 4.89 11.51 4.65
CA PHE A 65 6.24 12.04 4.60
C PHE A 65 6.29 13.20 5.59
N GLN A 66 7.11 13.06 6.62
CA GLN A 66 7.24 14.08 7.67
C GLN A 66 8.68 14.53 7.77
N PRO A 67 8.98 15.82 7.60
CA PRO A 67 10.30 16.35 7.87
C PRO A 67 10.75 16.00 9.29
N ALA A 68 11.99 15.58 9.43
CA ALA A 68 12.66 15.35 10.70
C ALA A 68 13.90 16.24 10.81
N ALA A 69 14.52 16.26 11.99
CA ALA A 69 15.76 17.01 12.20
C ALA A 69 16.89 16.53 11.26
N ASP A 70 17.87 17.39 11.02
CA ASP A 70 19.09 17.10 10.27
C ASP A 70 18.85 16.63 8.82
N GLY A 71 17.83 17.20 8.16
CA GLY A 71 17.52 16.89 6.76
C GLY A 71 16.94 15.48 6.55
N LYS A 72 16.56 14.78 7.63
CA LYS A 72 15.94 13.47 7.56
C LYS A 72 14.44 13.58 7.26
N THR A 73 13.85 12.51 6.76
CA THR A 73 12.40 12.39 6.58
C THR A 73 11.91 11.11 7.25
N ASN A 74 10.90 11.23 8.09
CA ASN A 74 10.17 10.09 8.61
C ASN A 74 9.15 9.65 7.57
N LEU A 75 9.24 8.39 7.16
CA LEU A 75 8.30 7.78 6.24
C LEU A 75 7.30 6.91 7.01
N GLY A 76 6.02 7.04 6.68
CA GLY A 76 4.95 6.27 7.30
C GLY A 76 4.04 5.62 6.27
N LEU A 77 3.64 4.38 6.54
CA LEU A 77 2.66 3.65 5.73
C LEU A 77 1.57 3.08 6.64
N ALA A 78 0.33 3.36 6.29
CA ALA A 78 -0.83 2.72 6.89
C ALA A 78 -1.59 1.96 5.80
N ILE A 79 -1.81 0.67 6.04
CA ILE A 79 -2.64 -0.18 5.18
C ILE A 79 -3.86 -0.58 5.99
N ARG A 80 -5.05 -0.23 5.49
CA ARG A 80 -6.33 -0.64 6.05
C ARG A 80 -7.06 -1.55 5.07
N ILE A 81 -7.32 -2.78 5.48
CA ILE A 81 -8.07 -3.75 4.69
C ILE A 81 -9.50 -3.81 5.24
N VAL A 82 -10.46 -3.35 4.43
CA VAL A 82 -11.89 -3.33 4.73
C VAL A 82 -12.54 -4.58 4.12
N PHE A 83 -13.11 -5.42 4.98
CA PHE A 83 -13.82 -6.64 4.58
C PHE A 83 -15.33 -6.38 4.51
N PRO A 84 -16.06 -7.05 3.58
CA PRO A 84 -17.49 -6.81 3.40
C PRO A 84 -18.35 -7.34 4.55
N ASN A 85 -17.83 -8.23 5.39
CA ASN A 85 -18.53 -8.73 6.57
C ASN A 85 -17.58 -9.18 7.69
N ARG A 86 -18.13 -9.29 8.91
CA ARG A 86 -17.39 -9.67 10.12
C ARG A 86 -16.80 -11.08 10.04
N PHE A 87 -17.46 -12.00 9.32
CA PHE A 87 -16.96 -13.36 9.15
C PHE A 87 -15.66 -13.39 8.34
N ARG A 88 -15.60 -12.69 7.20
CA ARG A 88 -14.36 -12.53 6.42
C ARG A 88 -13.28 -11.79 7.20
N HIS A 89 -13.65 -10.79 8.00
CA HIS A 89 -12.69 -10.12 8.89
C HIS A 89 -12.15 -11.07 9.98
N PHE A 90 -12.99 -11.95 10.53
CA PHE A 90 -12.56 -12.96 11.49
C PHE A 90 -11.63 -14.00 10.85
N LEU A 91 -12.00 -14.52 9.67
CA LEU A 91 -11.13 -15.40 8.89
C LEU A 91 -9.79 -14.74 8.55
N ALA A 92 -9.80 -13.46 8.17
CA ALA A 92 -8.58 -12.68 7.95
C ALA A 92 -7.67 -12.65 9.19
N ARG A 93 -8.23 -12.47 10.39
CA ARG A 93 -7.43 -12.52 11.62
C ARG A 93 -6.90 -13.92 11.91
N LEU A 94 -7.70 -14.96 11.67
CA LEU A 94 -7.29 -16.36 11.87
C LEU A 94 -6.22 -16.83 10.87
N PHE A 95 -6.24 -16.35 9.62
CA PHE A 95 -5.24 -16.70 8.60
C PHE A 95 -4.00 -15.80 8.62
N PHE A 96 -3.68 -15.20 9.78
CA PHE A 96 -2.46 -14.42 10.02
C PHE A 96 -2.22 -13.29 8.99
N ILE A 97 -3.28 -12.60 8.55
CA ILE A 97 -3.16 -11.48 7.60
C ILE A 97 -2.29 -10.36 8.21
N GLU A 98 -2.44 -10.04 9.49
CA GLU A 98 -1.78 -8.87 10.07
C GLU A 98 -0.23 -8.94 10.07
N PRO A 99 0.43 -10.03 10.56
CA PRO A 99 1.89 -10.12 10.52
C PRO A 99 2.46 -10.11 9.09
N VAL A 100 1.78 -10.77 8.15
CA VAL A 100 2.19 -10.83 6.74
C VAL A 100 2.17 -9.43 6.12
N TRP A 101 1.10 -8.67 6.35
CA TRP A 101 0.98 -7.32 5.82
C TRP A 101 1.86 -6.31 6.56
N GLN A 102 2.18 -6.51 7.84
CA GLN A 102 3.18 -5.72 8.54
C GLN A 102 4.59 -5.93 7.97
N ALA A 103 4.97 -7.17 7.68
CA ALA A 103 6.24 -7.48 7.03
C ALA A 103 6.32 -6.85 5.64
N HIS A 104 5.28 -7.03 4.82
CA HIS A 104 5.18 -6.42 3.50
C HIS A 104 5.26 -4.89 3.57
N ALA A 105 4.54 -4.24 4.50
CA ALA A 105 4.61 -2.80 4.68
C ALA A 105 6.04 -2.34 5.03
N ARG A 106 6.78 -3.11 5.82
CA ARG A 106 8.18 -2.79 6.13
C ARG A 106 9.07 -2.89 4.90
N GLU A 107 8.88 -3.90 4.05
CA GLU A 107 9.61 -4.06 2.79
C GLU A 107 9.35 -2.88 1.85
N GLU A 108 8.08 -2.52 1.65
CA GLU A 108 7.67 -1.36 0.85
C GLU A 108 8.31 -0.07 1.34
N MET A 109 8.33 0.17 2.66
CA MET A 109 8.93 1.39 3.21
C MET A 109 10.45 1.44 3.07
N ASN A 110 11.14 0.30 3.21
CA ASN A 110 12.58 0.23 2.97
C ASN A 110 12.90 0.47 1.49
N ALA A 111 12.12 -0.10 0.57
CA ALA A 111 12.29 0.12 -0.86
C ALA A 111 12.04 1.59 -1.24
N LEU A 112 10.99 2.21 -0.68
CA LEU A 112 10.68 3.62 -0.89
C LEU A 112 11.82 4.53 -0.38
N ALA A 113 12.36 4.25 0.82
CA ALA A 113 13.51 4.97 1.34
C ALA A 113 14.71 4.89 0.38
N GLY A 114 15.03 3.69 -0.11
CA GLY A 114 16.13 3.49 -1.06
C GLY A 114 15.93 4.24 -2.37
N ILE A 115 14.71 4.28 -2.92
CA ILE A 115 14.39 5.04 -4.14
C ILE A 115 14.60 6.54 -3.91
N ILE A 116 14.15 7.07 -2.77
CA ILE A 116 14.32 8.48 -2.42
C ILE A 116 15.81 8.81 -2.28
N GLU A 117 16.56 8.01 -1.53
CA GLU A 117 18.00 8.21 -1.32
C GLU A 117 18.79 8.17 -2.62
N GLN A 118 18.51 7.20 -3.51
CA GLN A 118 19.16 7.10 -4.82
C GLN A 118 18.88 8.32 -5.70
N ARG A 119 17.64 8.84 -5.66
CA ARG A 119 17.26 10.01 -6.45
C ARG A 119 17.96 11.28 -5.97
N TYR A 120 18.23 11.41 -4.68
CA TYR A 120 19.04 12.51 -4.14
C TYR A 120 20.51 12.42 -4.50
N LEU A 121 21.08 11.22 -4.66
CA LEU A 121 22.47 11.03 -5.07
C LEU A 121 22.71 11.27 -6.57
N ALA A 122 21.67 11.21 -7.38
CA ALA A 122 21.73 11.41 -8.83
C ALA A 122 21.55 12.88 -9.26
N VAL A 123 21.35 13.79 -8.31
CA VAL A 123 21.23 15.25 -8.48
C VAL A 123 22.47 15.91 -7.91
#